data_AF-A0A2M7QC54-F1
#
_entry.id   AF-A0A2M7QC54-F1
#
_cell.length_a   1.000
_cell.length_b   1.000
_cell.length_c   1.000
_cell.angle_alpha   90.00
_cell.angle_beta   90.00
_cell.angle_gamma   90.00
#
_symmetry.space_group_name_H-M   'P 1'
#
loop_
_entity.id
_entity.type
_entity.pdbx_description
1 polymer ?
#
loop_
_entity_poly.entity_id
_entity_poly.type
_entity_poly.pdbx_seq_one_letter_code
_entity_poly.pdbx_strand_id
1 'polypeptide(L)'
;MPEELIEKVAEAPAIAVEKTIDTSKQLAKDIVNQESVKKVRAYWKLLGPGLTTGASDDDPSGIATYSQTGAQFGSQLLWLAPFTFPLMSVVQEMCARIGLVTGRGLAANIRLNYPRWVLYICTSLLFGANVLNIGADIGAMAKATQLL
;
A
#
# COMPACT_ATOMS: atom_id res chain seq x y z
N MET A 1 -7.55 -63.86 -17.77
CA MET A 1 -6.27 -63.15 -17.62
C MET A 1 -6.03 -61.97 -18.59
N PRO A 2 -6.72 -61.80 -19.75
CA PRO A 2 -6.51 -60.60 -20.60
C PRO A 2 -7.40 -59.39 -20.26
N GLU A 3 -8.58 -59.55 -19.64
CA GLU A 3 -9.50 -58.42 -19.36
C GLU A 3 -9.01 -57.51 -18.21
N GLU A 4 -8.50 -58.06 -17.11
CA GLU A 4 -7.89 -57.28 -16.01
C GLU A 4 -6.70 -56.42 -16.44
N LEU A 5 -5.97 -56.85 -17.48
CA LEU A 5 -4.82 -56.10 -18.01
C LEU A 5 -5.28 -54.91 -18.86
N ILE A 6 -6.37 -55.05 -19.61
CA ILE A 6 -6.94 -53.97 -20.41
C ILE A 6 -7.57 -52.91 -19.49
N GLU A 7 -8.24 -53.33 -18.43
CA GLU A 7 -8.84 -52.44 -17.42
C GLU A 7 -7.76 -51.67 -16.64
N LYS A 8 -6.70 -52.35 -16.16
CA LYS A 8 -5.55 -51.68 -15.52
C LYS A 8 -4.83 -50.70 -16.44
N VAL A 9 -4.70 -51.01 -17.74
CA VAL A 9 -4.04 -50.11 -18.71
C VAL A 9 -4.93 -48.91 -19.03
N ALA A 10 -6.26 -49.08 -19.04
CA ALA A 10 -7.21 -48.00 -19.24
C ALA A 10 -7.31 -47.06 -18.02
N GLU A 11 -7.18 -47.58 -16.79
CA GLU A 11 -7.24 -46.80 -15.55
C GLU A 11 -5.90 -46.18 -15.14
N ALA A 12 -4.77 -46.76 -15.56
CA ALA A 12 -3.43 -46.24 -15.29
C ALA A 12 -3.22 -44.74 -15.58
N PRO A 13 -3.70 -44.16 -16.72
CA PRO A 13 -3.55 -42.73 -16.97
C PRO A 13 -4.37 -41.87 -15.99
N ALA A 14 -5.57 -42.30 -15.60
CA ALA A 14 -6.40 -41.57 -14.64
C ALA A 14 -5.75 -41.53 -13.24
N ILE A 15 -5.22 -42.68 -12.80
CA ILE A 15 -4.52 -42.81 -11.51
C ILE A 15 -3.23 -41.98 -11.48
N ALA A 16 -2.49 -41.90 -12.59
CA ALA A 16 -1.30 -41.07 -12.70
C ALA A 16 -1.62 -39.57 -12.62
N VAL A 17 -2.72 -39.13 -13.26
CA VAL A 17 -3.21 -37.75 -13.18
C VAL A 17 -3.68 -37.42 -11.76
N GLU A 18 -4.42 -38.30 -11.10
CA GLU A 18 -4.89 -38.06 -9.72
C GLU A 18 -3.72 -37.97 -8.74
N LYS A 19 -2.73 -38.86 -8.86
CA LYS A 19 -1.51 -38.82 -8.03
C LYS A 19 -0.68 -37.56 -8.25
N THR A 20 -0.61 -37.03 -9.47
CA THR A 20 0.08 -35.76 -9.76
C THR A 20 -0.70 -34.54 -9.23
N ILE A 21 -2.02 -34.57 -9.27
CA ILE A 21 -2.88 -33.56 -8.64
C ILE A 21 -2.71 -33.57 -7.12
N ASP A 22 -2.66 -34.74 -6.50
CA ASP A 22 -2.48 -34.85 -5.06
C ASP A 22 -1.08 -34.41 -4.63
N THR A 23 -0.05 -34.82 -5.36
CA THR A 23 1.33 -34.39 -5.12
C THR A 23 1.47 -32.87 -5.26
N SER A 24 0.84 -32.25 -6.27
CA SER A 24 0.86 -30.79 -6.45
C SER A 24 0.07 -30.04 -5.38
N LYS A 25 -1.07 -30.57 -4.91
CA LYS A 25 -1.79 -30.02 -3.74
C LYS A 25 -0.96 -30.12 -2.46
N GLN A 26 -0.21 -31.21 -2.28
CA GLN A 26 0.66 -31.41 -1.12
C GLN A 26 1.85 -30.45 -1.15
N LEU A 27 2.53 -30.32 -2.29
CA LEU A 27 3.56 -29.31 -2.51
C LEU A 27 3.02 -27.90 -2.28
N ALA A 28 1.84 -27.58 -2.80
CA ALA A 28 1.23 -26.27 -2.59
C ALA A 28 0.96 -26.01 -1.10
N LYS A 29 0.46 -27.01 -0.36
CA LYS A 29 0.28 -26.91 1.09
C LYS A 29 1.61 -26.74 1.83
N ASP A 30 2.65 -27.46 1.45
CA ASP A 30 3.96 -27.40 2.08
C ASP A 30 4.66 -26.05 1.81
N ILE A 31 4.54 -25.52 0.59
CA ILE A 31 5.00 -24.17 0.23
C ILE A 31 4.24 -23.11 1.03
N VAL A 32 2.90 -23.19 1.10
CA VAL A 32 2.09 -22.24 1.89
C VAL A 32 2.37 -22.38 3.39
N ASN A 33 2.67 -23.59 3.86
CA ASN A 33 3.02 -23.82 5.27
C ASN A 33 4.44 -23.39 5.62
N GLN A 34 5.30 -23.21 4.62
CA GLN A 34 6.65 -22.70 4.80
C GLN A 34 6.63 -21.35 5.54
N GLU A 35 7.47 -21.25 6.55
CA GLU A 35 7.50 -20.08 7.44
C GLU A 35 7.80 -18.78 6.68
N SER A 36 8.64 -18.85 5.65
CA SER A 36 8.95 -17.75 4.72
C SER A 36 7.70 -17.21 4.02
N VAL A 37 6.86 -18.09 3.45
CA VAL A 37 5.64 -17.72 2.73
C VAL A 37 4.61 -17.11 3.69
N LYS A 38 4.49 -17.65 4.91
CA LYS A 38 3.64 -17.05 5.96
C LYS A 38 4.12 -15.66 6.36
N LYS A 39 5.43 -15.47 6.55
CA LYS A 39 6.04 -14.17 6.89
C LYS A 39 5.82 -13.13 5.79
N VAL A 40 6.06 -13.50 4.53
CA VAL A 40 5.79 -12.63 3.37
C VAL A 40 4.32 -12.26 3.33
N ARG A 41 3.41 -13.23 3.44
CA ARG A 41 1.96 -12.96 3.45
C ARG A 41 1.54 -12.05 4.61
N ALA A 42 2.13 -12.22 5.79
CA ALA A 42 1.88 -11.35 6.93
C ALA A 42 2.40 -9.92 6.69
N TYR A 43 3.58 -9.78 6.09
CA TYR A 43 4.16 -8.49 5.73
C TYR A 43 3.29 -7.71 4.74
N TRP A 44 2.83 -8.36 3.66
CA TRP A 44 1.92 -7.73 2.69
C TRP A 44 0.59 -7.29 3.31
N LYS A 45 0.08 -8.02 4.30
CA LYS A 45 -1.12 -7.60 5.05
C LYS A 45 -0.86 -6.39 5.94
N LEU A 46 0.34 -6.25 6.49
CA LEU A 46 0.73 -5.14 7.35
C LEU A 46 1.02 -3.86 6.57
N LEU A 47 1.47 -3.97 5.31
CA LEU A 47 1.79 -2.83 4.46
C LEU A 47 0.59 -1.92 4.13
N GLY A 48 -0.65 -2.41 4.23
CA GLY A 48 -1.85 -1.71 3.77
C GLY A 48 -1.92 -0.23 4.18
N PRO A 49 -1.89 0.12 5.48
CA PRO A 49 -1.98 1.52 5.92
C PRO A 49 -0.82 2.41 5.46
N GLY A 50 0.39 1.85 5.36
CA GLY A 50 1.58 2.57 4.89
C GLY A 50 1.52 2.81 3.38
N LEU A 51 1.13 1.80 2.61
CA LEU A 51 0.90 1.91 1.17
C LEU A 51 -0.19 2.92 0.83
N THR A 52 -1.32 2.91 1.55
CA THR A 52 -2.39 3.89 1.29
C THR A 52 -1.96 5.30 1.64
N THR A 53 -1.18 5.48 2.70
CA THR A 53 -0.64 6.80 3.09
C THR A 53 0.38 7.30 2.07
N GLY A 54 1.29 6.44 1.61
CA GLY A 54 2.26 6.79 0.58
C GLY A 54 1.58 7.13 -0.75
N ALA A 55 0.61 6.31 -1.18
CA ALA A 55 -0.15 6.58 -2.40
C ALA A 55 -0.96 7.89 -2.34
N SER A 56 -1.37 8.33 -1.14
CA SER A 56 -2.01 9.64 -0.97
C SER A 56 -1.05 10.82 -0.92
N ASP A 57 0.25 10.59 -0.66
CA ASP A 57 1.28 11.64 -0.64
C ASP A 57 1.76 12.00 -2.06
N ASP A 58 1.69 11.02 -2.99
CA ASP A 58 1.98 11.19 -4.43
C ASP A 58 0.71 11.54 -5.23
N ASP A 59 0.04 12.62 -4.86
CA ASP A 59 -1.16 13.12 -5.53
C ASP A 59 -0.86 13.86 -6.86
N PRO A 60 -1.86 14.07 -7.75
CA PRO A 60 -1.66 14.77 -9.02
C PRO A 60 -1.06 16.17 -8.87
N SER A 61 -1.45 16.91 -7.84
CA SER A 61 -0.92 18.24 -7.57
C SER A 61 0.55 18.22 -7.15
N GLY A 62 0.97 17.24 -6.33
CA GLY A 62 2.36 17.01 -5.96
C GLY A 62 3.20 16.65 -7.17
N ILE A 63 2.76 15.69 -7.99
CA ILE A 63 3.44 15.29 -9.23
C ILE A 63 3.60 16.49 -10.18
N ALA A 64 2.56 17.30 -10.36
CA ALA A 64 2.61 18.50 -11.19
C ALA A 64 3.62 19.53 -10.64
N THR A 65 3.63 19.75 -9.33
CA THR A 65 4.53 20.71 -8.66
C THR A 65 5.99 20.27 -8.80
N TYR A 66 6.31 19.02 -8.52
CA TYR A 66 7.67 18.52 -8.62
C TYR A 66 8.13 18.43 -10.07
N SER A 67 7.23 18.13 -11.02
CA SER A 67 7.55 18.13 -12.47
C SER A 67 7.82 19.54 -12.98
N GLN A 68 7.00 20.52 -12.60
CA GLN A 68 7.20 21.91 -12.98
C GLN A 68 8.49 22.47 -12.38
N THR A 69 8.72 22.19 -11.10
CA THR A 69 9.94 22.59 -10.40
C THR A 69 11.17 21.90 -11.01
N GLY A 70 11.08 20.62 -11.35
CA GLY A 70 12.15 19.88 -12.04
C GLY A 70 12.43 20.43 -13.44
N ALA A 71 11.40 20.87 -14.18
CA ALA A 71 11.59 21.52 -15.48
C ALA A 71 12.27 22.90 -15.35
N GLN A 72 12.04 23.62 -14.25
CA GLN A 72 12.62 24.95 -14.01
C GLN A 72 14.04 24.89 -13.42
N PHE A 73 14.28 24.00 -12.46
CA PHE A 73 15.52 23.93 -11.66
C PHE A 73 16.35 22.67 -11.92
N GLY A 74 15.95 21.81 -12.86
CA GLY A 74 16.66 20.56 -13.15
C GLY A 74 16.98 19.74 -11.89
N SER A 75 18.24 19.35 -11.74
CA SER A 75 18.75 18.57 -10.61
C SER A 75 19.20 19.40 -9.40
N GLN A 76 19.05 20.73 -9.44
CA GLN A 76 19.64 21.63 -8.43
C GLN A 76 18.99 21.51 -7.05
N LEU A 77 17.79 20.91 -6.95
CA LEU A 77 17.09 20.70 -5.68
C LEU A 77 17.23 19.27 -5.15
N LEU A 78 17.87 18.34 -5.89
CA LEU A 78 17.97 16.93 -5.46
C LEU A 78 18.75 16.76 -4.16
N TRP A 79 19.65 17.69 -3.81
CA TRP A 79 20.37 17.65 -2.55
C TRP A 79 19.47 17.84 -1.32
N LEU A 80 18.23 18.33 -1.49
CA LEU A 80 17.23 18.40 -0.41
C LEU A 80 16.63 17.02 -0.08
N ALA A 81 16.57 16.11 -1.05
CA ALA A 81 15.99 14.77 -0.89
C ALA A 81 16.56 13.98 0.31
N PRO A 82 17.90 13.91 0.55
CA PRO A 82 18.42 13.22 1.72
C PRO A 82 18.02 13.84 3.06
N PHE A 83 17.50 15.08 3.08
CA PHE A 83 17.00 15.73 4.31
C PHE A 83 15.49 15.63 4.44
N THR A 84 14.73 15.84 3.35
CA THR A 84 13.27 15.83 3.38
C THR A 84 12.71 14.42 3.51
N PHE A 85 13.33 13.43 2.88
CA PHE A 85 12.89 12.03 2.95
C PHE A 85 12.91 11.44 4.37
N PRO A 86 14.02 11.51 5.15
CA PRO A 86 14.01 11.00 6.52
C PRO A 86 13.09 11.81 7.42
N LEU A 87 12.95 13.13 7.20
CA LEU A 87 12.02 13.96 7.96
C LEU A 87 10.57 13.48 7.78
N MET A 88 10.15 13.24 6.53
CA MET A 88 8.83 12.69 6.22
C MET A 88 8.64 11.30 6.85
N SER A 89 9.64 10.44 6.72
CA SER A 89 9.62 9.07 7.28
C SER A 89 9.41 9.08 8.80
N VAL A 90 10.08 10.00 9.51
CA VAL A 90 9.91 10.17 10.97
C VAL A 90 8.49 10.62 11.30
N VAL A 91 7.94 11.59 10.56
CA VAL A 91 6.55 12.05 10.80
C VAL A 91 5.55 10.91 10.58
N GLN A 92 5.69 10.14 9.49
CA GLN A 92 4.82 8.99 9.22
C GLN A 92 4.97 7.90 10.28
N GLU A 93 6.19 7.62 10.73
CA GLU A 93 6.47 6.65 11.79
C GLU A 93 5.85 7.06 13.13
N MET A 94 5.96 8.34 13.50
CA MET A 94 5.31 8.89 14.69
C MET A 94 3.78 8.76 14.61
N CYS A 95 3.17 9.12 13.47
CA CYS A 95 1.74 8.97 13.25
C CYS A 95 1.30 7.50 13.35
N ALA A 96 2.06 6.58 12.74
CA ALA A 96 1.79 5.15 12.78
C ALA A 96 1.91 4.59 14.21
N ARG A 97 2.94 5.00 14.98
CA ARG A 97 3.11 4.61 16.38
C ARG A 97 1.96 5.11 17.25
N ILE A 98 1.53 6.36 17.09
CA ILE A 98 0.38 6.91 17.82
C ILE A 98 -0.89 6.10 17.49
N GLY A 99 -1.13 5.80 16.21
CA GLY A 99 -2.28 4.99 15.80
C GLY A 99 -2.24 3.57 16.36
N LEU A 100 -1.08 2.92 16.32
CA LEU A 100 -0.85 1.56 16.86
C LEU A 100 -1.07 1.50 18.38
N VAL A 101 -0.52 2.45 19.14
CA VAL A 101 -0.58 2.44 20.60
C VAL A 101 -1.97 2.85 21.11
N THR A 102 -2.60 3.85 20.48
CA THR A 102 -3.89 4.37 20.94
C THR A 102 -5.10 3.65 20.35
N GLY A 103 -4.91 2.89 19.26
CA GLY A 103 -5.99 2.27 18.50
C GLY A 103 -6.97 3.28 17.87
N ARG A 104 -6.58 4.55 17.77
CA ARG A 104 -7.43 5.67 17.36
C ARG A 104 -6.68 6.58 16.40
N GLY A 105 -7.43 7.28 15.54
CA GLY A 105 -6.88 8.31 14.67
C GLY A 105 -6.40 9.56 15.43
N LEU A 106 -5.55 10.36 14.79
CA LEU A 106 -4.94 11.55 15.39
C LEU A 106 -5.98 12.54 15.95
N ALA A 107 -7.06 12.82 15.21
CA ALA A 107 -8.13 13.71 15.66
C ALA A 107 -8.87 13.18 16.91
N ALA A 108 -9.09 11.87 16.99
CA ALA A 108 -9.69 11.25 18.17
C ALA A 108 -8.74 11.33 19.38
N ASN A 109 -7.43 11.17 19.16
CA ASN A 109 -6.44 11.34 20.21
C ASN A 109 -6.35 12.80 20.69
N ILE A 110 -6.44 13.77 19.78
CA ILE A 110 -6.49 15.21 20.12
C ILE A 110 -7.73 15.52 20.97
N ARG A 111 -8.91 15.02 20.57
CA ARG A 111 -10.17 15.23 21.30
C ARG A 111 -10.11 14.74 22.76
N LEU A 112 -9.34 13.70 23.04
CA LEU A 112 -9.24 13.10 24.37
C LEU A 112 -8.24 13.81 25.28
N ASN A 113 -7.13 14.32 24.73
CA ASN A 113 -6.03 14.87 25.50
C ASN A 113 -5.98 16.41 25.50
N TYR A 114 -6.70 17.07 24.59
CA TYR A 114 -6.66 18.53 24.41
C TYR A 114 -8.05 19.16 24.53
N PRO A 115 -8.13 20.45 24.90
CA PRO A 115 -9.39 21.17 24.96
C PRO A 115 -10.03 21.30 23.56
N ARG A 116 -11.36 21.36 23.52
CA ARG A 116 -12.16 21.30 22.28
C ARG A 116 -11.77 22.36 21.23
N TRP A 117 -11.32 23.54 21.64
CA TRP A 117 -10.93 24.60 20.70
C TRP A 117 -9.74 24.20 19.82
N VAL A 118 -8.76 23.46 20.37
CA VAL A 118 -7.60 22.93 19.61
C VAL A 118 -8.09 21.94 18.55
N LEU A 119 -9.01 21.04 18.91
CA LEU A 119 -9.61 20.11 17.97
C LEU A 119 -10.28 20.86 16.81
N TYR A 120 -11.13 21.85 17.11
CA TYR A 120 -11.82 22.61 16.07
C TYR A 120 -10.86 23.34 15.14
N ILE A 121 -9.79 23.95 15.68
CA ILE A 121 -8.78 24.61 14.86
C ILE A 121 -8.06 23.59 13.96
N CYS A 122 -7.51 22.51 14.53
CA CYS A 122 -6.79 21.50 13.77
C CYS A 122 -7.67 20.87 12.68
N THR A 123 -8.92 20.52 13.00
CA THR A 123 -9.85 19.93 12.04
C THR A 123 -10.27 20.94 10.96
N SER A 124 -10.48 22.21 11.32
CA SER A 124 -10.84 23.24 10.33
C SER A 124 -9.68 23.52 9.36
N LEU A 125 -8.45 23.59 9.88
CA LEU A 125 -7.24 23.73 9.06
C LEU A 125 -7.04 22.52 8.14
N LEU A 126 -7.19 21.30 8.66
CA LEU A 126 -7.10 20.08 7.88
C LEU A 126 -8.15 20.05 6.76
N PHE A 127 -9.39 20.44 7.09
CA PHE A 127 -10.47 20.52 6.10
C PHE A 127 -10.14 21.53 5.00
N GLY A 128 -9.71 22.74 5.37
CA GLY A 128 -9.31 23.77 4.40
C GLY A 128 -8.15 23.32 3.50
N ALA A 129 -7.11 22.73 4.09
CA ALA A 129 -5.97 22.20 3.35
C ALA A 129 -6.39 21.12 2.35
N ASN A 130 -7.18 20.14 2.77
CA ASN A 130 -7.65 19.06 1.90
C ASN A 130 -8.58 19.57 0.77
N VAL A 131 -9.42 20.56 1.05
CA VAL A 131 -10.28 21.18 0.02
C VAL A 131 -9.44 21.88 -1.04
N LEU A 132 -8.43 22.65 -0.63
CA LEU A 132 -7.48 23.27 -1.56
C LEU A 132 -6.71 22.22 -2.37
N ASN A 133 -6.30 21.12 -1.71
CA ASN A 133 -5.57 20.04 -2.35
C ASN A 133 -6.39 19.37 -3.47
N ILE A 134 -7.64 19.01 -3.16
CA ILE A 134 -8.57 18.46 -4.17
C ILE A 134 -8.76 19.43 -5.35
N GLY A 135 -8.84 20.75 -5.07
CA GLY A 135 -8.92 21.77 -6.11
C GLY A 135 -7.68 21.77 -7.02
N ALA A 136 -6.48 21.65 -6.44
CA ALA A 136 -5.23 21.57 -7.17
C ALA A 136 -5.13 20.27 -8.00
N ASP A 137 -5.54 19.13 -7.42
CA ASP A 137 -5.55 17.84 -8.10
C ASP A 137 -6.46 17.84 -9.33
N ILE A 138 -7.67 18.39 -9.22
CA ILE A 138 -8.59 18.52 -10.35
C ILE A 138 -7.95 19.39 -11.45
N GLY A 139 -7.30 20.48 -11.07
CA GLY A 139 -6.58 21.34 -12.01
C GLY A 139 -5.43 20.61 -12.74
N ALA A 140 -4.63 19.86 -11.99
CA ALA A 140 -3.52 19.07 -12.54
C ALA A 140 -4.02 17.96 -13.48
N MET A 141 -5.06 17.21 -13.08
CA MET A 141 -5.68 16.17 -13.92
C MET A 141 -6.32 16.75 -15.19
N ALA A 142 -6.97 17.91 -15.11
CA ALA A 142 -7.53 18.59 -16.27
C ALA A 142 -6.43 19.00 -17.27
N LYS A 143 -5.25 19.41 -16.80
CA LYS A 143 -4.10 19.68 -17.66
C LYS A 143 -3.50 18.41 -18.26
N ALA A 144 -3.36 17.35 -17.46
CA ALA A 144 -2.84 16.07 -17.95
C ALA A 144 -3.74 15.47 -19.06
N THR A 145 -5.07 15.53 -18.90
CA THR A 145 -6.03 15.04 -19.89
C THR A 145 -6.04 15.84 -21.20
N GLN A 146 -5.70 17.14 -21.18
CA GLN A 146 -5.53 17.95 -22.39
C GLN A 146 -4.30 17.55 -23.23
N LEU A 147 -3.35 16.80 -22.64
CA LEU A 147 -2.13 16.35 -23.31
C LEU A 147 -2.28 14.97 -23.97
N LEU A 148 -3.39 14.27 -23.72
CA LEU A 148 -3.76 12.99 -24.35
C LEU A 148 -4.65 13.23 -25.57
#